data_AF-A0A3D1BTQ1-F1
#
_entry.id   AF-A0A3D1BTQ1-F1
#
_cell.length_a   1.000
_cell.length_b   1.000
_cell.length_c   1.000
_cell.angle_alpha   90.00
_cell.angle_beta   90.00
_cell.angle_gamma   90.00
#
_symmetry.space_group_name_H-M   'P 1'
#
loop_
_entity.id
_entity.type
_entity.pdbx_description
1 polymer ?
#
loop_
_entity_poly.entity_id
_entity_poly.type
_entity_poly.pdbx_seq_one_letter_code
_entity_poly.pdbx_strand_id
1 'polypeptide(L)'
;MKGSKKYVETPLMKQYYNIKEKHPDAILLFRVGDFYETFGEDAIRSSEILGITLTRRANGAASWVELAGFPHHALDNYLPKLVRAGQRVAICEQLEDPKLAKKIVKRDITELVTPGVSLNDNVLENKENNFLAAVHIHKTISGVAFLDISTGEFLVAEGSHTYIDQLLSNFAPKEVLFEKGKTEDYRQRYGSRYYNYKLDDWIFRIDAANDRLLKHFGTRSLKGFGIHGLDYAIIAAGAILYYLDITQHEKTGHITGISRIEEDKYVWLDRFTIRNLELFASPFQ
;
A
#
# COMPACT_ATOMS: atom_id res chain seq x y z
N MET A 1 0.95 -4.31 27.76
CA MET A 1 1.14 -5.64 28.37
C MET A 1 2.09 -6.42 27.47
N LYS A 2 3.27 -6.81 27.97
CA LYS A 2 4.26 -7.60 27.21
C LYS A 2 3.70 -9.02 27.04
N GLY A 3 3.30 -9.38 25.82
CA GLY A 3 2.79 -10.70 25.49
C GLY A 3 3.82 -11.79 25.75
N SER A 4 3.37 -12.92 26.28
CA SER A 4 4.18 -14.10 26.55
C SER A 4 4.87 -14.60 25.27
N LYS A 5 6.20 -14.75 25.31
CA LYS A 5 6.98 -15.32 24.20
C LYS A 5 6.56 -16.78 23.98
N LYS A 6 5.82 -17.04 22.92
CA LYS A 6 5.14 -18.32 22.64
C LYS A 6 6.03 -19.35 21.91
N TYR A 7 7.19 -18.96 21.41
CA TYR A 7 8.04 -19.79 20.54
C TYR A 7 9.51 -19.77 20.97
N VAL A 8 10.20 -20.90 20.84
CA VAL A 8 11.65 -21.00 21.06
C VAL A 8 12.39 -20.18 20.01
N GLU A 9 13.25 -19.25 20.46
CA GLU A 9 14.01 -18.32 19.60
C GLU A 9 15.22 -19.02 18.96
N THR A 10 15.00 -19.81 17.91
CA THR A 10 16.11 -20.16 17.01
C THR A 10 16.66 -18.89 16.35
N PRO A 11 17.94 -18.85 15.91
CA PRO A 11 18.50 -17.67 15.23
C PRO A 11 17.67 -17.20 14.03
N LEU A 12 17.05 -18.13 13.30
CA LEU A 12 16.14 -17.83 12.18
C LEU A 12 14.85 -17.17 12.66
N MET A 13 14.19 -17.73 13.67
CA MET A 13 12.94 -17.16 14.20
C MET A 13 13.19 -15.79 14.83
N LYS A 14 14.33 -15.59 15.49
CA LYS A 14 14.72 -14.27 15.99
C LYS A 14 14.88 -13.25 14.87
N GLN A 15 15.53 -13.65 13.76
CA GLN A 15 15.64 -12.79 12.58
C GLN A 15 14.27 -12.48 11.96
N TYR A 16 13.39 -13.49 11.85
CA TYR A 16 12.02 -13.33 11.36
C TYR A 16 11.22 -12.32 12.21
N TYR A 17 11.15 -12.52 13.53
CA TYR A 17 10.37 -11.64 14.40
C TYR A 17 10.90 -10.20 14.43
N ASN A 18 12.22 -10.02 14.42
CA ASN A 18 12.83 -8.68 14.33
C ASN A 18 12.43 -7.95 13.04
N ILE A 19 12.29 -8.67 11.92
CA ILE A 19 11.87 -8.08 10.64
C ILE A 19 10.36 -7.84 10.65
N LYS A 20 9.57 -8.79 11.17
CA LYS A 20 8.11 -8.69 11.30
C LYS A 20 7.69 -7.52 12.21
N GLU A 21 8.47 -7.21 13.25
CA GLU A 21 8.20 -6.05 14.12
C GLU A 21 8.22 -4.71 13.38
N LYS A 22 8.94 -4.60 12.25
CA LYS A 22 8.91 -3.40 11.40
C LYS A 22 7.58 -3.22 10.67
N HIS A 23 6.91 -4.33 10.32
CA HIS A 23 5.64 -4.34 9.59
C HIS A 23 4.68 -5.38 10.18
N PRO A 24 4.12 -5.12 11.38
CA PRO A 24 3.32 -6.11 12.11
C PRO A 24 2.01 -6.46 11.40
N ASP A 25 1.50 -5.54 10.58
CA ASP A 25 0.25 -5.64 9.82
C ASP A 25 0.39 -6.37 8.47
N ALA A 26 1.60 -6.47 7.92
CA ALA A 26 1.84 -7.07 6.59
C ALA A 26 2.25 -8.53 6.68
N ILE A 27 1.74 -9.39 5.81
CA ILE A 27 2.21 -10.78 5.68
C ILE A 27 3.69 -10.76 5.27
N LEU A 28 4.57 -11.40 6.05
CA LEU A 28 5.99 -11.45 5.77
C LEU A 28 6.35 -12.72 4.97
N LEU A 29 6.57 -12.58 3.66
CA LEU A 29 7.15 -13.62 2.81
C LEU A 29 8.66 -13.68 3.07
N PHE A 30 9.07 -14.62 3.89
CA PHE A 30 10.45 -14.73 4.36
C PHE A 30 11.24 -15.76 3.54
N ARG A 31 12.24 -15.31 2.79
CA ARG A 31 13.02 -16.22 1.92
C ARG A 31 13.93 -17.15 2.73
N VAL A 32 13.68 -18.45 2.61
CA VAL A 32 14.48 -19.52 3.21
C VAL A 32 14.91 -20.48 2.12
N GLY A 33 16.10 -20.24 1.56
CA GLY A 33 16.58 -21.01 0.41
C GLY A 33 15.68 -20.78 -0.81
N ASP A 34 15.12 -21.86 -1.33
CA ASP A 34 14.28 -21.84 -2.54
C ASP A 34 12.78 -21.61 -2.25
N PHE A 35 12.40 -21.27 -1.02
CA PHE A 35 11.02 -21.05 -0.62
C PHE A 35 10.82 -19.67 0.00
N TYR A 36 9.63 -19.10 -0.20
CA TYR A 36 9.09 -18.10 0.73
C TYR A 36 8.30 -18.82 1.81
N GLU A 37 8.68 -18.61 3.06
CA GLU A 37 8.01 -19.15 4.24
C GLU A 37 7.31 -18.02 5.01
N THR A 38 6.16 -18.33 5.57
CA THR A 38 5.40 -17.50 6.50
C THR A 38 5.24 -18.27 7.80
N PHE A 39 5.15 -17.58 8.94
CA PHE A 39 5.09 -18.22 10.25
C PHE A 39 3.97 -17.67 11.13
N GLY A 40 3.43 -18.52 12.01
CA GLY A 40 2.41 -18.13 12.99
C GLY A 40 1.11 -17.70 12.33
N GLU A 41 0.58 -16.53 12.71
CA GLU A 41 -0.66 -16.00 12.12
C GLU A 41 -0.55 -15.73 10.62
N ASP A 42 0.61 -15.28 10.13
CA ASP A 42 0.85 -15.05 8.71
C ASP A 42 0.76 -16.38 7.93
N ALA A 43 1.21 -17.50 8.53
CA ALA A 43 1.11 -18.82 7.93
C ALA A 43 -0.34 -19.28 7.80
N ILE A 44 -1.13 -19.10 8.86
CA ILE A 44 -2.55 -19.47 8.86
C ILE A 44 -3.28 -18.69 7.76
N ARG A 45 -3.15 -17.36 7.75
CA ARG A 45 -3.80 -16.51 6.73
C ARG A 45 -3.33 -16.82 5.32
N SER A 46 -2.02 -16.98 5.11
CA SER A 46 -1.46 -17.30 3.79
C SER A 46 -1.95 -18.66 3.30
N SER A 47 -2.05 -19.66 4.18
CA SER A 47 -2.55 -20.99 3.81
C SER A 47 -4.00 -20.95 3.34
N GLU A 48 -4.86 -20.19 4.02
CA GLU A 48 -6.27 -20.02 3.68
C GLU A 48 -6.45 -19.27 2.35
N ILE A 49 -5.75 -18.14 2.18
CA ILE A 49 -5.87 -17.30 0.97
C ILE A 49 -5.29 -18.01 -0.26
N LEU A 50 -4.13 -18.65 -0.12
CA LEU A 50 -3.40 -19.23 -1.24
C LEU A 50 -3.84 -20.68 -1.55
N GLY A 51 -4.57 -21.32 -0.64
CA GLY A 51 -4.93 -22.74 -0.74
C GLY A 51 -3.71 -23.66 -0.66
N ILE A 52 -2.68 -23.27 0.10
CA ILE A 52 -1.45 -24.07 0.31
C ILE A 52 -1.49 -24.80 1.64
N THR A 53 -0.72 -25.87 1.77
CA THR A 53 -0.69 -26.69 2.99
C THR A 53 -0.13 -25.92 4.18
N LEU A 54 -0.93 -25.80 5.24
CA LEU A 54 -0.48 -25.37 6.56
C LEU A 54 0.21 -26.54 7.26
N THR A 55 1.49 -26.36 7.61
CA THR A 55 2.32 -27.33 8.31
C THR A 55 2.84 -26.74 9.62
N ARG A 56 3.65 -27.51 10.35
CA ARG A 56 4.26 -27.12 11.62
C ARG A 56 5.75 -27.35 11.57
N ARG A 57 6.52 -26.33 11.96
CA ARG A 57 7.95 -26.45 12.16
C ARG A 57 8.25 -26.70 13.63
N ALA A 58 9.01 -27.75 13.93
CA ALA A 58 9.55 -27.96 15.27
C ALA A 58 10.66 -26.93 15.52
N ASN A 59 10.53 -26.12 16.58
CA ASN A 59 11.50 -25.08 16.95
C ASN A 59 12.42 -25.49 18.11
N GLY A 60 12.57 -26.80 18.36
CA GLY A 60 13.26 -27.30 19.54
C GLY A 60 12.41 -27.19 20.81
N ALA A 61 12.83 -27.93 21.85
CA ALA A 61 12.21 -28.01 23.18
C ALA A 61 10.66 -28.08 23.16
N ALA A 62 10.11 -29.10 22.49
CA ALA A 62 8.67 -29.41 22.45
C ALA A 62 7.73 -28.26 21.98
N SER A 63 8.27 -27.24 21.32
CA SER A 63 7.50 -26.15 20.72
C SER A 63 7.44 -26.28 19.20
N TRP A 64 6.28 -25.93 18.63
CA TRP A 64 6.07 -25.87 17.20
C TRP A 64 5.52 -24.51 16.81
N VAL A 65 5.77 -24.09 15.57
CA VAL A 65 5.19 -22.89 14.96
C VAL A 65 4.49 -23.26 13.67
N GLU A 66 3.34 -22.65 13.42
CA GLU A 66 2.63 -22.72 12.15
C GLU A 66 3.54 -22.24 11.03
N LEU A 67 3.57 -22.98 9.93
CA LEU A 67 4.38 -22.68 8.75
C LEU A 67 3.55 -22.93 7.50
N ALA A 68 3.59 -21.99 6.57
CA ALA A 68 3.09 -22.16 5.21
C ALA A 68 4.09 -21.52 4.25
N GLY A 69 4.28 -22.10 3.07
CA GLY A 69 5.23 -21.58 2.11
C GLY A 69 5.07 -22.16 0.72
N PHE A 70 5.69 -21.50 -0.24
CA PHE A 70 5.68 -21.89 -1.65
C PHE A 70 7.06 -21.66 -2.28
N PRO A 71 7.40 -22.35 -3.38
CA PRO A 71 8.68 -22.16 -4.06
C PRO A 71 8.86 -20.72 -4.53
N HIS A 72 10.06 -20.15 -4.39
CA HIS A 72 10.29 -18.73 -4.66
C HIS A 72 9.98 -18.30 -6.09
N HIS A 73 10.19 -19.18 -7.08
CA HIS A 73 9.82 -18.93 -8.48
C HIS A 73 8.31 -18.80 -8.70
N ALA A 74 7.47 -19.20 -7.74
CA ALA A 74 6.02 -19.05 -7.79
C ALA A 74 5.53 -17.74 -7.17
N LEU A 75 6.44 -16.81 -6.81
CA LEU A 75 6.08 -15.51 -6.25
C LEU A 75 5.08 -14.76 -7.13
N ASP A 76 5.33 -14.69 -8.44
CA ASP A 76 4.45 -14.00 -9.40
C ASP A 76 3.04 -14.60 -9.49
N ASN A 77 2.87 -15.87 -9.06
CA ASN A 77 1.58 -16.54 -9.04
C ASN A 77 0.82 -16.34 -7.72
N TYR A 78 1.54 -16.28 -6.59
CA TYR A 78 0.93 -16.24 -5.25
C TYR A 78 0.79 -14.83 -4.70
N LEU A 79 1.76 -13.94 -4.97
CA LEU A 79 1.72 -12.56 -4.51
C LEU A 79 0.43 -11.84 -4.95
N PRO A 80 -0.03 -11.94 -6.21
CA PRO A 80 -1.29 -11.29 -6.59
C PRO A 80 -2.52 -11.78 -5.83
N LYS A 81 -2.55 -13.06 -5.43
CA LYS A 81 -3.67 -13.61 -4.66
C LYS A 81 -3.74 -13.01 -3.26
N LEU A 82 -2.59 -12.83 -2.60
CA LEU A 82 -2.51 -12.16 -1.30
C LEU A 82 -2.96 -10.71 -1.40
N VAL A 83 -2.46 -9.98 -2.40
CA VAL A 83 -2.77 -8.56 -2.59
C VAL A 83 -4.24 -8.35 -2.95
N ARG A 84 -4.83 -9.18 -3.84
CA ARG A 84 -6.26 -9.15 -4.16
C ARG A 84 -7.15 -9.51 -2.98
N ALA A 85 -6.65 -10.30 -2.03
CA ALA A 85 -7.32 -10.56 -0.75
C ALA A 85 -7.16 -9.38 0.25
N GLY A 86 -6.62 -8.24 -0.19
CA GLY A 86 -6.44 -7.05 0.62
C GLY A 86 -5.25 -7.09 1.57
N GLN A 87 -4.37 -8.08 1.43
CA GLN A 87 -3.20 -8.20 2.30
C GLN A 87 -2.08 -7.29 1.83
N ARG A 88 -1.45 -6.60 2.77
CA ARG A 88 -0.13 -6.00 2.58
C ARG A 88 0.90 -7.11 2.71
N VAL A 89 1.89 -7.16 1.83
CA VAL A 89 2.85 -8.26 1.76
C VAL A 89 4.27 -7.72 1.74
N ALA A 90 5.04 -8.01 2.79
CA ALA A 90 6.45 -7.68 2.86
C ALA A 90 7.29 -8.83 2.30
N ILE A 91 8.09 -8.56 1.28
CA ILE A 91 9.00 -9.54 0.66
C ILE A 91 10.37 -9.36 1.31
N CYS A 92 10.84 -10.43 1.97
CA CYS A 92 12.12 -10.43 2.66
C CYS A 92 13.10 -11.37 1.98
N GLU A 93 14.15 -10.79 1.40
CA GLU A 93 15.16 -11.48 0.60
C GLU A 93 16.42 -11.80 1.39
N GLN A 94 17.18 -12.75 0.84
CA GLN A 94 18.55 -13.04 1.28
C GLN A 94 19.51 -12.07 0.59
N LEU A 95 20.20 -11.23 1.35
CA LEU A 95 21.11 -10.21 0.83
C LEU A 95 22.54 -10.72 0.59
N GLU A 96 22.82 -11.96 1.03
CA GLU A 96 24.13 -12.59 0.92
C GLU A 96 23.98 -14.00 0.35
N ASP A 97 24.98 -14.46 -0.40
CA ASP A 97 25.03 -15.85 -0.87
C ASP A 97 25.16 -16.80 0.34
N PRO A 98 24.24 -17.76 0.53
CA PRO A 98 24.31 -18.76 1.59
C PRO A 98 25.65 -19.53 1.63
N LYS A 99 26.32 -19.69 0.50
CA LYS A 99 27.60 -20.40 0.40
C LYS A 99 28.78 -19.59 0.94
N LEU A 100 28.65 -18.26 0.97
CA LEU A 100 29.70 -17.34 1.45
C LEU A 100 29.50 -16.94 2.92
N ALA A 101 28.32 -17.20 3.48
CA ALA A 101 27.96 -16.82 4.83
C ALA A 101 28.55 -17.77 5.89
N LYS A 102 29.40 -17.23 6.78
CA LYS A 102 29.92 -17.97 7.97
C LYS A 102 28.91 -18.04 9.13
N LYS A 103 27.84 -17.26 9.06
CA LYS A 103 26.75 -17.14 10.05
C LYS A 103 25.39 -17.24 9.32
N ILE A 104 24.28 -17.05 10.03
CA ILE A 104 22.96 -16.92 9.38
C ILE A 104 22.99 -15.78 8.36
N VAL A 105 22.51 -16.08 7.15
CA VAL A 105 22.45 -15.14 6.02
C VAL A 105 21.71 -13.87 6.42
N LYS A 106 22.27 -12.70 6.06
CA LYS A 106 21.59 -11.43 6.26
C LYS A 106 20.33 -11.35 5.39
N ARG A 107 19.25 -10.85 5.98
CA ARG A 107 17.97 -10.64 5.33
C ARG A 107 17.43 -9.26 5.64
N ASP A 108 16.74 -8.67 4.69
CA ASP A 108 15.96 -7.46 4.91
C ASP A 108 14.76 -7.44 3.96
N ILE A 109 13.83 -6.53 4.21
CA ILE A 109 12.69 -6.31 3.32
C ILE A 109 13.16 -5.55 2.11
N THR A 110 12.93 -6.11 0.92
CA THR A 110 13.26 -5.46 -0.35
C THR A 110 12.07 -4.70 -0.92
N GLU A 111 10.86 -5.12 -0.59
CA GLU A 111 9.64 -4.56 -1.16
C GLU A 111 8.45 -4.80 -0.21
N LEU A 112 7.58 -3.80 -0.08
CA LEU A 112 6.29 -3.94 0.59
C LEU A 112 5.18 -3.70 -0.44
N VAL A 113 4.54 -4.78 -0.87
CA VAL A 113 3.50 -4.77 -1.89
C VAL A 113 2.15 -4.58 -1.23
N THR A 114 1.40 -3.57 -1.68
CA THR A 114 0.05 -3.28 -1.20
C THR A 114 -0.89 -3.07 -2.38
N PRO A 115 -2.22 -3.11 -2.18
CA PRO A 115 -3.17 -2.99 -3.28
C PRO A 115 -2.96 -1.75 -4.15
N GLY A 116 -2.62 -0.59 -3.57
CA GLY A 116 -2.49 0.67 -4.31
C GLY A 116 -1.11 0.95 -4.92
N VAL A 117 -0.06 0.21 -4.56
CA VAL A 117 1.31 0.47 -5.09
C VAL A 117 1.95 -0.76 -5.72
N SER A 118 1.16 -1.72 -6.19
CA SER A 118 1.71 -2.88 -6.89
C SER A 118 2.06 -2.55 -8.33
N LEU A 119 3.31 -2.83 -8.72
CA LEU A 119 3.82 -2.70 -10.09
C LEU A 119 3.83 -4.04 -10.87
N ASN A 120 3.36 -5.12 -10.26
CA ASN A 120 3.42 -6.44 -10.89
C ASN A 120 2.25 -6.60 -11.87
N ASP A 121 2.55 -6.87 -13.14
CA ASP A 121 1.56 -7.06 -14.22
C ASP A 121 0.53 -8.17 -13.91
N ASN A 122 0.88 -9.14 -13.06
CA ASN A 122 -0.05 -10.19 -12.65
C ASN A 122 -1.00 -9.73 -11.53
N VAL A 123 -0.73 -8.59 -10.89
CA VAL A 123 -1.60 -7.91 -9.93
C VAL A 123 -2.47 -6.89 -10.63
N LEU A 124 -1.88 -6.14 -11.56
CA LEU A 124 -2.56 -5.14 -12.39
C LEU A 124 -3.50 -5.83 -13.38
N GLU A 125 -4.76 -5.40 -13.41
CA GLU A 125 -5.64 -5.78 -14.51
C GLU A 125 -5.31 -4.85 -15.69
N ASN A 126 -4.86 -5.41 -16.83
CA ASN A 126 -4.34 -4.69 -18.01
C ASN A 126 -5.29 -3.64 -18.65
N LYS A 127 -6.45 -3.36 -18.05
CA LYS A 127 -7.46 -2.42 -18.54
C LYS A 127 -7.93 -1.41 -17.48
N GLU A 128 -7.39 -1.44 -16.26
CA GLU A 128 -7.78 -0.53 -15.19
C GLU A 128 -6.56 0.16 -14.58
N ASN A 129 -6.69 1.45 -14.28
CA ASN A 129 -5.68 2.18 -13.51
C ASN A 129 -5.63 1.65 -12.07
N ASN A 130 -4.43 1.59 -11.50
CA ASN A 130 -4.23 1.17 -10.12
C ASN A 130 -3.89 2.37 -9.24
N PHE A 131 -4.90 3.21 -8.99
CA PHE A 131 -4.70 4.41 -8.17
C PHE A 131 -4.53 4.08 -6.69
N LEU A 132 -3.43 4.57 -6.12
CA LEU A 132 -3.31 4.90 -4.71
C LEU A 132 -3.93 6.28 -4.49
N ALA A 133 -4.79 6.42 -3.49
CA ALA A 133 -5.26 7.74 -3.06
C ALA A 133 -4.79 8.07 -1.65
N ALA A 134 -4.70 9.35 -1.33
CA ALA A 134 -4.60 9.85 0.04
C ALA A 134 -5.66 10.94 0.26
N VAL A 135 -6.25 10.97 1.45
CA VAL A 135 -7.26 11.97 1.83
C VAL A 135 -6.86 12.66 3.12
N HIS A 136 -6.88 13.98 3.10
CA HIS A 136 -6.69 14.84 4.26
C HIS A 136 -8.02 15.54 4.59
N ILE A 137 -8.53 15.33 5.82
CA ILE A 137 -9.87 15.80 6.22
C ILE A 137 -9.74 16.97 7.20
N HIS A 138 -10.19 18.17 6.80
CA HIS A 138 -10.14 19.36 7.64
C HIS A 138 -11.47 20.12 7.70
N LYS A 139 -12.16 20.02 8.85
CA LYS A 139 -13.45 20.69 9.09
C LYS A 139 -14.47 20.41 7.98
N THR A 140 -14.72 21.37 7.08
CA THR A 140 -15.68 21.31 5.98
C THR A 140 -15.04 21.02 4.62
N ILE A 141 -13.71 21.02 4.55
CA ILE A 141 -12.93 20.84 3.33
C ILE A 141 -12.09 19.57 3.47
N SER A 142 -11.88 18.88 2.36
CA SER A 142 -10.92 17.78 2.26
C SER A 142 -10.02 17.98 1.05
N GLY A 143 -8.78 17.55 1.17
CA GLY A 143 -7.85 17.38 0.07
C GLY A 143 -7.73 15.91 -0.30
N VAL A 144 -7.56 15.64 -1.59
CA VAL A 144 -7.29 14.31 -2.12
C VAL A 144 -6.13 14.36 -3.10
N ALA A 145 -5.35 13.29 -3.12
CA ALA A 145 -4.37 13.02 -4.15
C ALA A 145 -4.57 11.61 -4.68
N PHE A 146 -4.29 11.40 -5.97
CA PHE A 146 -4.33 10.12 -6.65
C PHE A 146 -3.01 9.92 -7.39
N LEU A 147 -2.39 8.77 -7.21
CA LEU A 147 -1.18 8.38 -7.93
C LEU A 147 -1.39 7.01 -8.56
N ASP A 148 -1.19 6.90 -9.86
CA ASP A 148 -0.90 5.63 -10.49
C ASP A 148 0.62 5.47 -10.59
N ILE A 149 1.16 4.55 -9.79
CA ILE A 149 2.61 4.33 -9.72
C ILE A 149 3.18 3.74 -11.02
N SER A 150 2.37 3.07 -11.84
CA SER A 150 2.83 2.45 -13.08
C SER A 150 3.04 3.48 -14.20
N THR A 151 2.15 4.47 -14.30
CA THR A 151 2.19 5.51 -15.34
C THR A 151 2.88 6.79 -14.87
N GLY A 152 2.96 7.02 -13.56
CA GLY A 152 3.41 8.27 -12.97
C GLY A 152 2.36 9.37 -12.97
N GLU A 153 1.11 9.06 -13.33
CA GLU A 153 0.00 10.00 -13.28
C GLU A 153 -0.30 10.41 -11.84
N PHE A 154 -0.09 11.69 -11.53
CA PHE A 154 -0.28 12.24 -10.19
C PHE A 154 -1.25 13.42 -10.23
N LEU A 155 -2.42 13.22 -9.62
CA LEU A 155 -3.54 14.16 -9.65
C LEU A 155 -3.92 14.60 -8.24
N VAL A 156 -4.36 15.85 -8.09
CA VAL A 156 -4.78 16.40 -6.80
C VAL A 156 -6.04 17.24 -6.92
N ALA A 157 -6.81 17.30 -5.84
CA ALA A 157 -7.96 18.18 -5.71
C ALA A 157 -8.19 18.56 -4.24
N GLU A 158 -8.85 19.69 -4.02
CA GLU A 158 -9.42 20.04 -2.72
C GLU A 158 -10.81 20.62 -2.91
N GLY A 159 -11.68 20.42 -1.92
CA GLY A 159 -13.04 20.92 -1.97
C GLY A 159 -13.91 20.34 -0.87
N SER A 160 -15.23 20.36 -1.08
CA SER A 160 -16.20 19.80 -0.14
C SER A 160 -16.02 18.28 0.05
N HIS A 161 -16.45 17.75 1.19
CA HIS A 161 -16.40 16.30 1.44
C HIS A 161 -17.17 15.48 0.41
N THR A 162 -18.30 16.01 -0.08
CA THR A 162 -19.12 15.40 -1.13
C THR A 162 -18.40 15.38 -2.48
N TYR A 163 -17.69 16.44 -2.81
CA TYR A 163 -16.87 16.50 -4.03
C TYR A 163 -15.74 15.46 -3.99
N ILE A 164 -15.03 15.37 -2.87
CA ILE A 164 -13.97 14.36 -2.69
C ILE A 164 -14.53 12.94 -2.71
N ASP A 165 -15.71 12.70 -2.15
CA ASP A 165 -16.41 11.41 -2.21
C ASP A 165 -16.75 10.96 -3.64
N GLN A 166 -17.18 11.92 -4.48
CA GLN A 166 -17.44 11.70 -5.91
C GLN A 166 -16.14 11.37 -6.65
N LEU A 167 -15.06 12.13 -6.41
CA LEU A 167 -13.75 11.84 -6.99
C LEU A 167 -13.25 10.44 -6.63
N LEU A 168 -13.31 10.07 -5.35
CA LEU A 168 -12.95 8.72 -4.92
C LEU A 168 -13.78 7.67 -5.65
N SER A 169 -15.09 7.90 -5.82
CA SER A 169 -15.97 6.96 -6.53
C SER A 169 -15.65 6.85 -8.02
N ASN A 170 -15.23 7.95 -8.66
CA ASN A 170 -14.91 7.99 -10.10
C ASN A 170 -13.55 7.36 -10.40
N PHE A 171 -12.54 7.66 -9.58
CA PHE A 171 -11.19 7.11 -9.74
C PHE A 171 -11.05 5.69 -9.17
N ALA A 172 -11.96 5.28 -8.28
CA ALA A 172 -12.03 3.96 -7.68
C ALA A 172 -10.66 3.42 -7.21
N PRO A 173 -9.93 4.16 -6.34
CA PRO A 173 -8.59 3.78 -5.92
C PRO A 173 -8.59 2.43 -5.22
N LYS A 174 -7.57 1.61 -5.48
CA LYS A 174 -7.46 0.29 -4.85
C LYS A 174 -7.00 0.40 -3.39
N GLU A 175 -6.38 1.51 -3.00
CA GLU A 175 -6.01 1.80 -1.62
C GLU A 175 -6.14 3.30 -1.29
N VAL A 176 -6.59 3.61 -0.08
CA VAL A 176 -6.73 4.99 0.41
C VAL A 176 -5.97 5.20 1.72
N LEU A 177 -5.06 6.17 1.71
CA LEU A 177 -4.29 6.62 2.87
C LEU A 177 -5.02 7.74 3.60
N PHE A 178 -4.97 7.74 4.93
CA PHE A 178 -5.51 8.85 5.73
C PHE A 178 -4.86 8.91 7.12
N GLU A 179 -5.08 10.02 7.83
CA GLU A 179 -4.56 10.25 9.18
C GLU A 179 -5.14 9.27 10.20
N LYS A 180 -4.27 8.69 11.03
CA LYS A 180 -4.67 7.80 12.11
C LYS A 180 -5.66 8.46 13.07
N GLY A 181 -5.42 9.72 13.44
CA GLY A 181 -6.31 10.53 14.28
C GLY A 181 -7.68 10.82 13.67
N LYS A 182 -7.86 10.59 12.36
CA LYS A 182 -9.09 10.84 11.60
C LYS A 182 -9.87 9.57 11.26
N THR A 183 -9.61 8.47 11.95
CA THR A 183 -10.30 7.17 11.70
C THR A 183 -11.83 7.28 11.67
N GLU A 184 -12.42 7.97 12.63
CA GLU A 184 -13.89 8.10 12.71
C GLU A 184 -14.43 9.00 11.59
N ASP A 185 -13.79 10.15 11.38
CA ASP A 185 -14.13 11.10 10.30
C ASP A 185 -14.07 10.42 8.92
N TYR A 186 -13.02 9.64 8.66
CA TYR A 186 -12.88 8.87 7.42
C TYR A 186 -14.01 7.85 7.26
N ARG A 187 -14.29 7.06 8.31
CA ARG A 187 -15.34 6.03 8.25
C ARG A 187 -16.71 6.64 7.99
N GLN A 188 -17.06 7.74 8.65
CA GLN A 188 -18.36 8.39 8.48
C GLN A 188 -18.55 8.98 7.09
N ARG A 189 -17.48 9.50 6.47
CA ARG A 189 -17.55 10.18 5.17
C ARG A 189 -17.41 9.23 3.99
N TYR A 190 -16.51 8.26 4.10
CA TYR A 190 -16.07 7.45 2.97
C TYR A 190 -16.33 5.94 3.14
N GLY A 191 -16.79 5.52 4.31
CA GLY A 191 -17.15 4.13 4.61
C GLY A 191 -15.96 3.17 4.59
N SER A 192 -16.22 1.93 4.18
CA SER A 192 -15.24 0.83 4.13
C SER A 192 -15.08 0.25 2.72
N ARG A 193 -15.40 1.03 1.68
CA ARG A 193 -15.43 0.56 0.28
C ARG A 193 -14.04 0.31 -0.33
N TYR A 194 -13.00 0.93 0.22
CA TYR A 194 -11.62 0.80 -0.24
C TYR A 194 -10.76 0.13 0.82
N TYR A 195 -9.75 -0.63 0.37
CA TYR A 195 -8.62 -0.92 1.25
C TYR A 195 -8.03 0.41 1.72
N ASN A 196 -7.64 0.46 2.98
CA ASN A 196 -7.20 1.71 3.57
C ASN A 196 -6.05 1.49 4.55
N TYR A 197 -5.21 2.50 4.65
CA TYR A 197 -4.07 2.48 5.55
C TYR A 197 -3.95 3.79 6.31
N LYS A 198 -3.67 3.66 7.60
CA LYS A 198 -3.56 4.77 8.53
C LYS A 198 -2.10 5.16 8.66
N LEU A 199 -1.80 6.40 8.33
CA LEU A 199 -0.49 6.99 8.53
C LEU A 199 -0.51 7.90 9.75
N ASP A 200 0.65 8.07 10.37
CA ASP A 200 0.80 8.95 11.53
C ASP A 200 0.48 10.41 11.14
N ASP A 201 -0.18 11.13 12.04
CA ASP A 201 -0.73 12.47 11.78
C ASP A 201 0.34 13.50 11.36
N TRP A 202 1.60 13.32 11.77
CA TRP A 202 2.70 14.22 11.40
C TRP A 202 3.03 14.20 9.90
N ILE A 203 2.68 13.12 9.20
CA ILE A 203 2.85 12.97 7.75
C ILE A 203 1.90 13.91 7.01
N PHE A 204 0.74 14.23 7.61
CA PHE A 204 -0.27 15.12 7.04
C PHE A 204 -0.07 16.58 7.47
N ARG A 205 1.19 17.02 7.59
CA ARG A 205 1.54 18.42 7.87
C ARG A 205 1.98 19.13 6.59
N ILE A 206 1.49 20.36 6.41
CA ILE A 206 1.75 21.16 5.21
C ILE A 206 3.25 21.39 4.95
N ASP A 207 4.03 21.62 6.00
CA ASP A 207 5.49 21.84 5.88
C ASP A 207 6.18 20.57 5.36
N ALA A 208 5.89 19.41 5.96
CA ALA A 208 6.46 18.13 5.57
C ALA A 208 6.06 17.73 4.13
N ALA A 209 4.80 17.98 3.76
CA ALA A 209 4.29 17.68 2.43
C ALA A 209 4.94 18.56 1.35
N ASN A 210 5.06 19.87 1.60
CA ASN A 210 5.75 20.79 0.69
C ASN A 210 7.21 20.38 0.50
N ASP A 211 7.95 20.18 1.59
CA ASP A 211 9.35 19.78 1.53
C ASP A 211 9.53 18.48 0.72
N ARG A 212 8.64 17.51 0.91
CA ARG A 212 8.68 16.23 0.20
C ARG A 212 8.44 16.40 -1.30
N LEU A 213 7.41 17.16 -1.68
CA LEU A 213 7.06 17.42 -3.09
C LEU A 213 8.15 18.23 -3.81
N LEU A 214 8.65 19.30 -3.18
CA LEU A 214 9.74 20.13 -3.73
C LEU A 214 11.01 19.32 -3.94
N LYS A 215 11.37 18.46 -2.98
CA LYS A 215 12.51 17.55 -3.10
C LYS A 215 12.31 16.55 -4.24
N HIS A 216 11.12 15.96 -4.35
CA HIS A 216 10.80 14.98 -5.39
C HIS A 216 10.88 15.59 -6.80
N PHE A 217 10.25 16.73 -7.02
CA PHE A 217 10.23 17.40 -8.33
C PHE A 217 11.49 18.23 -8.62
N GLY A 218 12.38 18.43 -7.65
CA GLY A 218 13.57 19.27 -7.82
C GLY A 218 13.25 20.75 -8.08
N THR A 219 12.13 21.26 -7.55
CA THR A 219 11.68 22.64 -7.77
C THR A 219 11.75 23.49 -6.50
N ARG A 220 11.73 24.82 -6.66
CA ARG A 220 11.70 25.78 -5.54
C ARG A 220 10.30 26.15 -5.08
N SER A 221 9.27 25.85 -5.87
CA SER A 221 7.88 26.14 -5.55
C SER A 221 6.94 25.27 -6.39
N LEU A 222 5.72 25.05 -5.90
CA LEU A 222 4.67 24.30 -6.60
C LEU A 222 3.84 25.16 -7.58
N LYS A 223 4.21 26.44 -7.78
CA LYS A 223 3.49 27.36 -8.68
C LYS A 223 3.48 26.87 -10.13
N GLY A 224 4.60 26.28 -10.60
CA GLY A 224 4.71 25.75 -11.96
C GLY A 224 3.77 24.57 -12.25
N PHE A 225 3.26 23.90 -11.22
CA PHE A 225 2.30 22.81 -11.33
C PHE A 225 0.84 23.29 -11.20
N GLY A 226 0.61 24.57 -10.90
CA GLY A 226 -0.74 25.11 -10.74
C GLY A 226 -1.48 24.66 -9.48
N ILE A 227 -0.78 24.05 -8.50
CA ILE A 227 -1.38 23.56 -7.25
C ILE A 227 -1.06 24.43 -6.04
N HIS A 228 -0.38 25.56 -6.24
CA HIS A 228 -0.02 26.46 -5.15
C HIS A 228 -1.27 27.05 -4.47
N GLY A 229 -1.31 26.98 -3.14
CA GLY A 229 -2.46 27.40 -2.33
C GLY A 229 -3.53 26.31 -2.15
N LEU A 230 -3.38 25.16 -2.79
CA LEU A 230 -4.23 23.98 -2.54
C LEU A 230 -3.68 23.17 -1.36
N ASP A 231 -3.59 23.80 -0.19
CA ASP A 231 -2.85 23.28 0.96
C ASP A 231 -3.32 21.89 1.39
N TYR A 232 -4.63 21.63 1.35
CA TYR A 232 -5.18 20.33 1.74
C TYR A 232 -4.83 19.25 0.71
N ALA A 233 -4.82 19.60 -0.57
CA ALA A 233 -4.43 18.70 -1.66
C ALA A 233 -2.93 18.40 -1.64
N ILE A 234 -2.11 19.42 -1.34
CA ILE A 234 -0.65 19.31 -1.14
C ILE A 234 -0.35 18.34 0.00
N ILE A 235 -1.05 18.47 1.14
CA ILE A 235 -0.90 17.56 2.28
C ILE A 235 -1.15 16.11 1.87
N ALA A 236 -2.25 15.83 1.15
CA ALA A 236 -2.58 14.50 0.67
C ALA A 236 -1.50 13.95 -0.28
N ALA A 237 -1.00 14.78 -1.20
CA ALA A 237 0.05 14.38 -2.14
C ALA A 237 1.38 14.06 -1.43
N GLY A 238 1.74 14.85 -0.41
CA GLY A 238 2.92 14.57 0.43
C GLY A 238 2.82 13.22 1.13
N ALA A 239 1.63 12.86 1.62
CA ALA A 239 1.39 11.57 2.25
C ALA A 239 1.59 10.39 1.29
N ILE A 240 1.18 10.53 0.02
CA ILE A 240 1.47 9.52 -1.02
C ILE A 240 2.97 9.34 -1.20
N LEU A 241 3.74 10.42 -1.38
CA LEU A 241 5.19 10.30 -1.59
C LEU A 241 5.92 9.70 -0.38
N TYR A 242 5.48 10.04 0.83
CA TYR A 242 5.99 9.39 2.05
C TYR A 242 5.64 7.90 2.07
N TYR A 243 4.45 7.54 1.62
CA TYR A 243 4.01 6.15 1.57
C TYR A 243 4.84 5.30 0.59
N LEU A 244 5.25 5.88 -0.55
CA LEU A 244 6.18 5.25 -1.47
C LEU A 244 7.53 4.93 -0.80
N ASP A 245 8.04 5.84 0.05
CA ASP A 245 9.30 5.63 0.76
C ASP A 245 9.20 4.43 1.72
N ILE A 246 8.17 4.39 2.57
CA ILE A 246 8.02 3.31 3.54
C ILE A 246 7.65 1.97 2.90
N THR A 247 7.17 1.98 1.65
CA THR A 247 6.88 0.77 0.86
C THR A 247 8.07 0.32 -0.01
N GLN A 248 9.23 0.98 0.11
CA GLN A 248 10.46 0.68 -0.64
C GLN A 248 10.36 0.91 -2.16
N HIS A 249 9.49 1.83 -2.58
CA HIS A 249 9.41 2.25 -3.99
C HIS A 249 10.41 3.37 -4.28
N GLU A 250 11.67 3.00 -4.49
CA GLU A 250 12.77 3.98 -4.69
C GLU A 250 12.85 4.53 -6.12
N LYS A 251 12.36 3.79 -7.12
CA LYS A 251 12.41 4.17 -8.54
C LYS A 251 11.18 4.99 -8.94
N THR A 252 11.10 6.23 -8.47
CA THR A 252 9.93 7.12 -8.69
C THR A 252 10.22 8.28 -9.65
N GLY A 253 11.34 8.23 -10.38
CA GLY A 253 11.78 9.31 -11.28
C GLY A 253 10.86 9.58 -12.47
N HIS A 254 9.98 8.65 -12.83
CA HIS A 254 8.95 8.82 -13.86
C HIS A 254 7.73 9.62 -13.39
N ILE A 255 7.58 9.84 -12.07
CA ILE A 255 6.57 10.74 -11.52
C ILE A 255 7.08 12.18 -11.69
N THR A 256 6.98 12.71 -12.91
CA THR A 256 7.63 13.97 -13.31
C THR A 256 6.80 15.22 -13.05
N GLY A 257 5.51 15.07 -12.73
CA GLY A 257 4.63 16.20 -12.49
C GLY A 257 3.44 15.84 -11.61
N ILE A 258 2.69 16.87 -11.24
CA ILE A 258 1.45 16.78 -10.45
C ILE A 258 0.47 17.80 -11.01
N SER A 259 -0.80 17.42 -11.16
CA SER A 259 -1.82 18.27 -11.80
C SER A 259 -3.08 18.37 -10.97
N ARG A 260 -3.74 19.53 -11.02
CA ARG A 260 -5.05 19.73 -10.39
C ARG A 260 -6.17 19.10 -11.23
N ILE A 261 -7.10 18.42 -10.58
CA ILE A 261 -8.40 18.06 -11.16
C ILE A 261 -9.31 19.30 -11.06
N GLU A 262 -9.66 19.88 -12.20
CA GLU A 262 -10.55 21.04 -12.27
C GLU A 262 -12.02 20.62 -12.19
N GLU A 263 -12.77 21.18 -11.24
CA GLU A 263 -14.19 20.89 -11.04
C GLU A 263 -15.05 21.28 -12.25
N ASP A 264 -14.66 22.34 -12.97
CA ASP A 264 -15.43 22.97 -14.06
C ASP A 264 -15.16 22.42 -15.46
N LYS A 265 -14.13 21.56 -15.64
CA LYS A 265 -13.74 21.04 -16.96
C LYS A 265 -14.34 19.67 -17.31
N TYR A 266 -14.98 19.00 -16.35
CA TYR A 266 -15.53 17.67 -16.53
C TYR A 266 -17.03 17.66 -16.24
N VAL A 267 -17.79 16.98 -17.10
CA VAL A 267 -19.23 16.75 -16.85
C VAL A 267 -19.34 15.66 -15.79
N TRP A 268 -19.86 16.02 -14.62
CA TRP A 268 -20.16 15.09 -13.56
C TRP A 268 -21.37 14.23 -13.94
N LEU A 269 -21.14 12.94 -14.16
CA LEU A 269 -22.19 11.96 -14.34
C LEU A 269 -22.38 11.21 -13.03
N ASP A 270 -23.59 11.20 -12.49
CA ASP A 270 -23.89 10.43 -11.29
C ASP A 270 -23.84 8.91 -11.58
N ARG A 271 -23.75 8.11 -10.53
CA ARG A 271 -23.58 6.65 -10.64
C ARG A 271 -24.77 5.96 -11.35
N PHE A 272 -25.98 6.51 -11.23
CA PHE A 272 -27.16 6.03 -11.95
C PHE A 272 -27.04 6.35 -13.44
N THR A 273 -26.57 7.55 -13.78
CA THR A 273 -26.29 7.98 -15.15
C THR A 273 -25.16 7.17 -15.79
N ILE A 274 -24.04 6.95 -15.11
CA ILE A 274 -22.93 6.10 -15.61
C ILE A 274 -23.41 4.67 -15.88
N ARG A 275 -24.19 4.10 -14.96
CA ARG A 275 -24.74 2.73 -15.11
C ARG A 275 -25.73 2.64 -16.27
N ASN A 276 -26.64 3.61 -16.40
CA ASN A 276 -27.66 3.58 -17.44
C ASN A 276 -27.13 3.94 -18.83
N LEU A 277 -26.01 4.68 -18.90
CA LEU A 277 -25.29 4.93 -20.14
C LEU A 277 -24.29 3.81 -20.49
N GLU A 278 -24.20 2.76 -19.66
CA GLU A 278 -23.33 1.59 -19.86
C GLU A 278 -21.87 1.95 -20.15
N LEU A 279 -21.36 3.05 -19.58
CA LEU A 279 -20.07 3.62 -20.00
C LEU A 279 -18.87 2.71 -19.76
N PHE A 280 -18.93 1.84 -18.74
CA PHE A 280 -17.82 0.95 -18.35
C PHE A 280 -18.20 -0.53 -18.27
N ALA A 281 -19.50 -0.85 -18.16
CA ALA A 281 -19.99 -2.22 -18.10
C ALA A 281 -21.44 -2.29 -18.60
N SER A 282 -21.76 -3.30 -19.42
CA SER A 282 -23.13 -3.58 -19.83
C SER A 282 -23.74 -4.63 -18.88
N PRO A 283 -24.95 -4.40 -18.33
CA PRO A 283 -25.66 -5.38 -17.50
C PRO A 283 -26.24 -6.55 -18.31
N PHE A 284 -26.09 -6.56 -19.64
CA PHE A 284 -26.61 -7.59 -20.54
C PHE A 284 -25.54 -8.55 -21.12
N GLN A 285 -24.42 -8.73 -20.42
CA GLN A 285 -23.43 -9.78 -20.74
C GLN A 285 -23.37 -10.87 -19.66
#